data_AF-A0A6L7IMH3-F1
#
_entry.id   AF-A0A6L7IMH3-F1
#
_cell.length_a   1.000
_cell.length_b   1.000
_cell.length_c   1.000
_cell.angle_alpha   90.00
_cell.angle_beta   90.00
_cell.angle_gamma   90.00
#
_symmetry.space_group_name_H-M   'P 1'
#
loop_
_entity.id
_entity.type
_entity.pdbx_description
1 polymer ?
#
loop_
_entity_poly.entity_id
_entity_poly.type
_entity_poly.pdbx_seq_one_letter_code
_entity_poly.pdbx_strand_id
1 'polypeptide(L)'
;MMRLLDKVYSKLADQRGDSMVEALAAILIAVLGATMLATMVMASVSVTSRSERVLHASYAAESSLLSSSPNIGSVTVVMPDGEDGTTTSQSIKVMLYSSGGYNYYREGQSK
;
A
#
# COMPACT_ATOMS: atom_id res chain seq x y z
N MET A 1 -65.27 -26.00 -28.17
CA MET A 1 -63.79 -26.09 -28.27
C MET A 1 -63.07 -24.79 -27.89
N MET A 2 -63.63 -23.60 -28.19
CA MET A 2 -62.98 -22.29 -27.99
C MET A 2 -62.57 -21.97 -26.54
N ARG A 3 -63.38 -22.36 -25.54
CA ARG A 3 -63.16 -22.03 -24.12
C ARG A 3 -61.92 -22.69 -23.47
N LEU A 4 -61.42 -23.79 -24.03
CA LEU A 4 -60.22 -24.45 -23.51
C LEU A 4 -58.95 -23.73 -23.95
N LEU A 5 -58.94 -23.22 -25.19
CA LEU A 5 -57.81 -22.47 -25.74
C LEU A 5 -57.64 -21.12 -25.03
N ASP A 6 -58.73 -20.44 -24.68
CA ASP A 6 -58.69 -19.19 -23.89
C ASP A 6 -58.11 -19.40 -22.49
N LYS A 7 -58.41 -20.53 -21.85
CA LYS A 7 -57.87 -20.88 -20.54
C LYS A 7 -56.37 -21.18 -20.58
N VAL A 8 -55.92 -21.79 -21.68
CA VAL A 8 -54.50 -22.07 -21.91
C VAL A 8 -53.76 -20.76 -22.21
N TYR A 9 -54.31 -19.91 -23.08
CA TYR A 9 -53.76 -18.58 -23.37
C TYR A 9 -53.70 -17.68 -22.13
N SER A 10 -54.74 -17.70 -21.28
CA SER A 10 -54.76 -16.95 -20.00
C SER A 10 -53.72 -17.45 -19.01
N LYS A 11 -53.35 -18.75 -19.03
CA LYS A 11 -52.29 -19.29 -18.19
C LYS A 11 -50.88 -19.04 -18.74
N LEU A 12 -50.73 -18.97 -20.07
CA LEU A 12 -49.49 -18.57 -20.73
C LEU A 12 -49.24 -17.06 -20.62
N ALA A 13 -50.30 -16.25 -20.54
CA ALA A 13 -50.24 -14.82 -20.25
C ALA A 13 -50.08 -14.49 -18.76
N ASP A 14 -50.00 -15.50 -17.88
CA ASP A 14 -49.84 -15.29 -16.44
C ASP A 14 -48.38 -14.94 -16.11
N GLN A 15 -48.08 -13.63 -16.07
CA GLN A 15 -46.78 -13.02 -15.75
C GLN A 15 -46.28 -13.30 -14.32
N ARG A 16 -47.04 -14.05 -13.50
CA ARG A 16 -46.66 -14.42 -12.13
C ARG A 16 -45.32 -15.14 -12.02
N GLY A 17 -44.95 -15.93 -13.03
CA GLY A 17 -43.64 -16.60 -13.09
C GLY A 17 -42.48 -15.65 -13.43
N ASP A 18 -42.75 -14.62 -14.22
CA ASP A 18 -41.76 -13.66 -14.72
C ASP A 18 -41.28 -12.73 -13.59
N SER A 19 -42.22 -12.27 -12.75
CA SER A 19 -41.93 -11.42 -11.57
C SER A 19 -41.04 -12.11 -10.52
N MET A 20 -41.16 -13.43 -10.32
CA MET A 20 -40.33 -14.16 -9.35
C MET A 20 -38.89 -14.33 -9.83
N VAL A 21 -38.70 -14.62 -11.12
CA VAL A 21 -37.39 -14.75 -11.73
C VAL A 21 -36.69 -13.38 -11.79
N GLU A 22 -37.43 -12.32 -12.12
CA GLU A 22 -36.92 -10.95 -12.12
C GLU A 22 -36.47 -10.50 -10.72
N ALA A 23 -37.24 -10.82 -9.67
CA ALA A 23 -36.85 -10.54 -8.30
C ALA A 23 -35.58 -11.31 -7.87
N LEU A 24 -35.45 -12.57 -8.25
CA LEU A 24 -34.25 -13.37 -8.00
C LEU A 24 -33.02 -12.82 -8.73
N ALA A 25 -33.19 -12.39 -9.98
CA ALA A 25 -32.12 -11.74 -10.76
C ALA A 25 -31.69 -10.41 -10.11
N ALA A 26 -32.65 -9.58 -9.67
CA ALA A 26 -32.36 -8.33 -8.99
C ALA A 26 -31.58 -8.55 -7.68
N ILE A 27 -31.96 -9.56 -6.88
CA ILE A 27 -31.25 -9.92 -5.65
C ILE A 27 -29.84 -10.41 -5.97
N LEU A 28 -29.66 -11.24 -7.00
CA LEU A 28 -28.33 -11.72 -7.41
C LEU A 28 -27.42 -10.55 -7.84
N ILE A 29 -27.93 -9.61 -8.61
CA ILE A 29 -27.18 -8.41 -9.01
C ILE A 29 -26.83 -7.55 -7.78
N ALA A 30 -27.78 -7.37 -6.86
CA ALA A 30 -27.53 -6.63 -5.63
C ALA A 30 -26.46 -7.29 -4.75
N VAL A 31 -26.50 -8.62 -4.61
CA VAL A 31 -25.49 -9.39 -3.87
C VAL A 31 -24.12 -9.29 -4.55
N LEU A 32 -24.05 -9.41 -5.87
CA LEU A 32 -22.79 -9.23 -6.61
C LEU A 32 -22.21 -7.83 -6.39
N GLY A 33 -23.03 -6.78 -6.48
CA GLY A 33 -22.61 -5.41 -6.18
C GLY A 33 -22.12 -5.25 -4.72
N ALA A 34 -22.84 -5.81 -3.76
CA ALA A 34 -22.46 -5.76 -2.35
C ALA A 34 -21.15 -6.51 -2.06
N THR A 35 -20.92 -7.67 -2.68
CA THR A 35 -19.67 -8.44 -2.53
C THR A 35 -18.47 -7.74 -3.14
N MET A 36 -18.64 -7.07 -4.28
CA MET A 36 -17.58 -6.23 -4.87
C MET A 36 -17.23 -5.05 -3.95
N LEU A 37 -18.23 -4.40 -3.36
CA LEU A 37 -18.01 -3.31 -2.41
C LEU A 37 -17.30 -3.83 -1.15
N ALA A 38 -17.75 -4.96 -0.60
CA ALA A 38 -17.15 -5.56 0.59
C ALA A 38 -15.70 -5.99 0.37
N THR A 39 -15.39 -6.60 -0.78
CA THR A 39 -14.01 -6.98 -1.13
C THR A 39 -13.12 -5.76 -1.32
N MET A 40 -13.62 -4.71 -1.96
CA MET A 40 -12.89 -3.45 -2.13
C MET A 40 -12.60 -2.78 -0.78
N VAL A 41 -13.59 -2.69 0.11
CA VAL A 41 -13.41 -2.12 1.47
C VAL A 41 -12.38 -2.91 2.27
N MET A 42 -12.49 -4.24 2.26
CA MET A 42 -11.52 -5.11 2.95
C MET A 42 -10.11 -4.94 2.39
N ALA A 43 -9.97 -4.87 1.05
CA ALA A 43 -8.69 -4.62 0.41
C ALA A 43 -8.11 -3.26 0.83
N SER A 44 -8.91 -2.19 0.81
CA SER A 44 -8.49 -0.86 1.25
C SER A 44 -8.02 -0.85 2.71
N VAL A 45 -8.76 -1.48 3.63
CA VAL A 45 -8.36 -1.59 5.04
C VAL A 45 -7.06 -2.38 5.21
N SER A 46 -6.91 -3.48 4.47
CA SER A 46 -5.68 -4.29 4.51
C SER A 46 -4.45 -3.52 4.01
N VAL A 47 -4.62 -2.70 2.97
CA VAL A 47 -3.56 -1.85 2.42
C VAL A 47 -3.22 -0.72 3.39
N THR A 48 -4.23 -0.04 3.96
CA THR A 48 -4.00 1.04 4.92
C THR A 48 -3.27 0.53 6.17
N SER A 49 -3.74 -0.57 6.78
CA SER A 49 -3.09 -1.15 7.96
C SER A 49 -1.65 -1.60 7.69
N ARG A 50 -1.38 -2.16 6.50
CA ARG A 50 -0.02 -2.49 6.09
C ARG A 50 0.84 -1.23 5.92
N SER A 51 0.32 -0.20 5.29
CA SER A 51 1.02 1.08 5.09
C SER A 51 1.33 1.76 6.42
N GLU A 52 0.37 1.83 7.35
CA GLU A 52 0.59 2.36 8.69
C GLU A 52 1.68 1.61 9.45
N ARG A 53 1.69 0.27 9.36
CA ARG A 53 2.74 -0.54 10.00
C ARG A 53 4.12 -0.27 9.42
N VAL A 54 4.24 -0.12 8.11
CA VAL A 54 5.51 0.20 7.45
C VAL A 54 5.98 1.61 7.83
N LEU A 55 5.08 2.59 7.81
CA LEU A 55 5.38 3.97 8.22
C LEU A 55 5.78 4.06 9.68
N HIS A 56 5.08 3.35 10.57
CA HIS A 56 5.44 3.29 11.97
C HIS A 56 6.83 2.68 12.17
N ALA A 57 7.16 1.61 11.43
CA ALA A 57 8.49 1.00 11.49
C ALA A 57 9.59 1.97 11.00
N SER A 58 9.34 2.77 9.95
CA SER A 58 10.29 3.78 9.50
C SER A 58 10.48 4.89 10.52
N TYR A 59 9.40 5.41 11.11
CA TYR A 59 9.50 6.45 12.14
C TYR A 59 10.19 5.95 13.40
N ALA A 60 9.94 4.70 13.81
CA ALA A 60 10.65 4.09 14.92
C ALA A 60 12.14 3.95 14.61
N ALA A 61 12.51 3.52 13.40
CA ALA A 61 13.89 3.40 12.96
C ALA A 61 14.62 4.75 12.91
N GLU A 62 13.94 5.81 12.46
CA GLU A 62 14.46 7.17 12.42
C GLU A 62 14.64 7.73 13.85
N SER A 63 13.65 7.56 14.72
CA SER A 63 13.74 7.97 16.13
C SER A 63 14.88 7.28 16.86
N SER A 64 15.10 5.99 16.59
CA SER A 64 16.21 5.25 17.19
C SER A 64 17.58 5.66 16.65
N LEU A 65 17.70 6.44 15.57
CA LEU A 65 18.99 7.02 15.16
C LEU A 65 19.56 7.95 16.23
N LEU A 66 18.71 8.75 16.88
CA LEU A 66 19.13 9.69 17.92
C LEU A 66 19.66 8.98 19.17
N SER A 67 19.09 7.79 19.45
CA SER A 67 19.47 6.96 20.59
C SER A 67 20.52 5.89 20.23
N SER A 68 20.84 5.73 18.94
CA SER A 68 21.80 4.74 18.47
C SER A 68 23.20 5.17 18.91
N SER A 69 23.99 4.22 19.42
CA SER A 69 25.37 4.52 19.76
C SER A 69 26.15 4.80 18.47
N PRO A 70 26.90 5.90 18.40
CA PRO A 70 27.68 6.21 17.22
C PRO A 70 28.73 5.13 16.98
N ASN A 71 28.79 4.62 15.76
CA ASN A 71 29.90 3.82 15.28
C ASN A 71 30.94 4.77 14.67
N ILE A 72 32.21 4.56 14.98
CA ILE A 72 33.29 5.39 14.44
C ILE A 72 33.53 4.94 13.00
N GLY A 73 33.16 5.79 12.05
CA GLY A 73 33.37 5.58 10.62
C GLY A 73 34.39 6.57 10.04
N SER A 74 34.90 6.26 8.85
CA SER A 74 35.70 7.19 8.05
C SER A 74 35.00 7.42 6.72
N VAL A 75 34.77 8.69 6.37
CA VAL A 75 34.27 9.08 5.04
C VAL A 75 35.44 9.62 4.25
N THR A 76 35.66 9.09 3.05
CA THR A 76 36.65 9.62 2.11
C THR A 76 35.96 10.64 1.22
N VAL A 77 36.35 11.90 1.36
CA VAL A 77 35.92 12.97 0.46
C VAL A 77 36.97 13.08 -0.63
N VAL A 78 36.51 12.95 -1.88
CA VAL A 78 37.32 13.09 -3.07
C VAL A 78 36.97 14.44 -3.68
N MET A 79 37.90 15.39 -3.60
CA MET A 79 37.71 16.71 -4.22
C MET A 79 38.54 16.76 -5.51
N PRO A 80 37.94 17.19 -6.64
CA PRO A 80 38.72 17.53 -7.81
C PRO A 80 39.54 18.78 -7.49
N ASP A 81 40.86 18.65 -7.48
CA ASP A 81 41.73 19.82 -7.41
C ASP A 81 41.77 20.46 -8.80
N GLY A 82 41.77 21.79 -8.85
CA GLY A 82 41.56 22.57 -10.06
C GLY A 82 42.48 22.20 -11.23
N GLU A 83 41.96 22.45 -12.45
CA GLU A 83 42.54 22.39 -13.81
C GLU A 83 43.42 21.21 -14.26
N ASP A 84 44.09 20.47 -13.37
CA ASP A 84 45.08 19.43 -13.72
C ASP A 84 44.61 17.99 -13.44
N GLY A 85 43.33 17.79 -13.11
CA GLY A 85 42.72 16.46 -12.98
C GLY A 85 43.28 15.59 -11.85
N THR A 86 44.15 16.14 -11.00
CA THR A 86 44.65 15.47 -9.80
C THR A 86 43.56 15.46 -8.74
N THR A 87 43.26 14.27 -8.22
CA THR A 87 42.19 14.09 -7.24
C THR A 87 42.79 14.00 -5.85
N THR A 88 42.55 15.02 -5.03
CA THR A 88 42.99 15.01 -3.64
C THR A 88 41.93 14.27 -2.81
N SER A 89 42.30 13.12 -2.24
CA SER A 89 41.43 12.33 -1.35
C SER A 89 41.75 12.64 0.10
N GLN A 90 40.77 13.17 0.85
CA GLN A 90 40.89 13.42 2.27
C GLN A 90 39.97 12.47 3.05
N SER A 91 40.53 11.72 4.01
CA SER A 91 39.74 10.88 4.91
C SER A 91 39.37 11.67 6.16
N ILE A 92 38.07 11.84 6.39
CA ILE A 92 37.52 12.55 7.56
C ILE A 92 36.88 11.52 8.49
N LYS A 93 37.27 11.54 9.77
CA LYS A 93 36.63 10.72 10.80
C LYS A 93 35.26 11.29 11.13
N VAL A 94 34.24 10.44 11.06
CA VAL A 94 32.85 10.82 11.34
C VAL A 94 32.20 9.82 12.27
N MET A 95 31.22 10.29 13.03
CA MET A 95 30.34 9.44 13.82
C MET A 95 29.18 9.02 12.93
N LEU A 96 29.03 7.71 12.69
CA LEU A 96 27.95 7.11 11.92
C LEU A 96 26.89 6.57 12.88
N TYR A 97 25.66 7.03 12.69
CA TYR A 97 24.46 6.52 13.34
C TYR A 97 23.67 5.73 12.30
N SER A 98 23.53 4.42 12.51
CA SER A 98 22.76 3.55 11.61
C SER A 98 21.60 2.91 12.34
N SER A 99 20.42 2.92 11.73
CA SER A 99 19.22 2.27 12.28
C SER A 99 18.23 1.96 11.16
N GLY A 100 17.82 0.70 11.04
CA GLY A 100 16.75 0.27 10.12
C GLY A 100 16.95 0.64 8.65
N GLY A 101 18.19 0.80 8.18
CA GLY A 101 18.52 1.21 6.81
C GLY A 101 18.79 2.70 6.62
N TYR A 102 18.56 3.52 7.66
CA TYR A 102 18.93 4.93 7.66
C TYR A 102 20.35 5.11 8.21
N ASN A 103 21.11 6.03 7.59
CA ASN A 103 22.46 6.40 8.01
C ASN A 103 22.52 7.92 8.19
N TYR A 104 23.00 8.36 9.36
CA TYR A 104 23.25 9.76 9.67
C TYR A 104 24.72 9.95 10.06
N TYR A 105 25.38 10.92 9.45
CA TYR A 105 26.79 11.23 9.70
C TYR A 105 26.89 12.54 10.47
N ARG A 106 27.67 12.53 11.55
CA ARG A 106 28.03 13.73 12.31
C ARG A 106 29.54 13.86 12.35
N GLU A 107 30.04 15.09 12.26
CA GLU A 107 31.47 15.36 12.41
C GLU A 107 31.96 14.81 13.77
N GLY A 108 32.95 13.91 13.73
CA GLY A 108 33.64 13.48 14.93
C GLY A 108 34.54 14.62 15.35
N GLN A 109 34.21 15.30 16.46
CA GLN A 109 35.08 16.31 17.04
C GLN A 109 36.44 15.65 17.33
N SER A 110 37.42 15.86 16.45
CA SER A 110 38.81 15.55 16.75
C SER A 110 39.22 16.52 17.85
N LYS A 111 39.31 16.02 19.08
CA LYS A 111 39.97 16.74 20.16
C LYS A 111 41.47 16.79 19.90
#